data_AF-A0A6J6AHF8-F1
#
_entry.id   AF-A0A6J6AHF8-F1
#
_cell.length_a   1.000
_cell.length_b   1.000
_cell.length_c   1.000
_cell.angle_alpha   90.00
_cell.angle_beta   90.00
_cell.angle_gamma   90.00
#
_symmetry.space_group_name_H-M   'P 1'
#
loop_
_entity.id
_entity.type
_entity.pdbx_description
1 polymer ?
#
loop_
_entity_poly.entity_id
_entity_poly.type
_entity_poly.pdbx_seq_one_letter_code
_entity_poly.pdbx_strand_id
1 'polypeptide(L)'
;MVPAMMMLLHLPSAMAKGTSVSVIIPTSLMGTYRNRTKKNVDLRAAAAVGLAGIPSAIVGGWISARMSDTVSNVLFASLLLVVAVRLVLQIRSDDKAGVVH
;
A
#
# COMPACT_ATOMS: atom_id res chain seq x y z
N MET A 1 4.67 -0.39 8.72
CA MET A 1 6.11 -0.11 8.90
C MET A 1 6.37 1.37 9.22
N VAL A 2 5.71 2.31 8.53
CA VAL A 2 5.86 3.77 8.77
C VAL A 2 5.70 4.21 10.24
N PRO A 3 4.65 3.82 11.01
CA PRO A 3 4.50 4.31 12.38
C PRO A 3 5.58 3.79 13.33
N ALA A 4 6.00 2.53 13.14
CA ALA A 4 7.05 1.91 13.93
C ALA A 4 8.41 2.61 13.68
N MET A 5 8.73 2.97 12.44
CA MET A 5 9.96 3.72 12.13
C MET A 5 9.93 5.15 12.68
N MET A 6 8.78 5.82 12.66
CA MET A 6 8.65 7.15 13.26
C MET A 6 8.78 7.12 14.78
N MET A 7 8.20 6.12 15.45
CA MET A 7 8.20 6.02 16.92
C MET A 7 9.49 5.39 17.50
N LEU A 8 10.09 4.40 16.84
CA LEU A 8 11.30 3.73 17.34
C LEU A 8 12.60 4.40 16.87
N LEU A 9 12.65 4.94 15.65
CA LEU A 9 13.89 5.44 15.02
C LEU A 9 13.95 6.97 14.89
N HIS A 10 12.91 7.71 15.30
CA HIS A 10 12.80 9.17 15.19
C HIS A 10 13.12 9.72 13.78
N LEU A 11 12.91 8.91 12.74
CA LEU A 11 13.24 9.28 11.37
C LEU A 11 12.20 10.26 10.80
N PRO A 12 12.63 11.19 9.91
CA PRO A 12 11.72 12.08 9.20
C PRO A 12 10.62 11.28 8.49
N SER A 13 9.38 11.76 8.56
CA SER A 13 8.21 11.03 8.03
C SER A 13 8.35 10.70 6.54
N ALA A 14 9.03 11.56 5.76
CA ALA A 14 9.37 11.33 4.36
C ALA A 14 10.24 10.08 4.13
N MET A 15 11.29 9.89 4.95
CA MET A 15 12.18 8.71 4.88
C MET A 15 11.43 7.43 5.25
N ALA A 16 10.67 7.46 6.34
CA ALA A 16 9.92 6.28 6.80
C ALA A 16 8.88 5.79 5.77
N LYS A 17 8.21 6.72 5.07
CA LYS A 17 7.29 6.42 3.97
C LYS A 17 8.03 5.74 2.80
N GLY A 18 9.18 6.28 2.39
CA GLY A 18 10.00 5.74 1.31
C GLY A 18 10.50 4.31 1.58
N THR A 19 11.10 4.07 2.75
CA THR A 19 11.63 2.74 3.10
C THR A 19 10.54 1.68 3.16
N SER A 20 9.34 2.04 3.62
CA SER A 20 8.21 1.10 3.67
C SER A 20 7.78 0.64 2.27
N VAL A 21 7.79 1.52 1.28
CA VAL A 21 7.50 1.16 -0.12
C VAL A 21 8.60 0.25 -0.69
N SER A 22 9.87 0.50 -0.36
CA SER A 22 10.98 -0.36 -0.79
C SER A 22 10.82 -1.81 -0.34
N VAL A 23 10.23 -2.05 0.84
CA VAL A 23 9.96 -3.41 1.35
C VAL A 23 8.75 -4.06 0.64
N ILE A 24 7.82 -3.27 0.12
CA ILE A 24 6.65 -3.77 -0.64
C ILE A 24 7.08 -4.34 -2.00
N ILE A 25 8.13 -3.80 -2.63
CA ILE A 25 8.61 -4.25 -3.94
C ILE A 25 8.99 -5.76 -3.94
N PRO A 26 9.93 -6.25 -3.12
CA PRO A 26 10.32 -7.66 -3.14
C PRO A 26 9.19 -8.57 -2.67
N THR A 27 8.38 -8.14 -1.68
CA THR A 27 7.28 -8.94 -1.16
C THR A 27 6.15 -9.11 -2.19
N SER A 28 5.81 -8.05 -2.92
CA SER A 28 4.83 -8.12 -4.02
C SER A 28 5.33 -8.95 -5.20
N LEU A 29 6.64 -8.92 -5.50
CA LEU A 29 7.24 -9.77 -6.53
C LEU A 29 7.15 -11.24 -6.14
N MET A 30 7.46 -11.57 -4.88
CA MET A 30 7.34 -12.93 -4.34
C MET A 30 5.87 -13.41 -4.32
N GLY A 31 4.94 -12.53 -3.94
CA GLY A 31 3.50 -12.80 -3.97
C GLY A 31 3.00 -13.05 -5.39
N THR A 32 3.42 -12.25 -6.36
CA THR A 32 3.09 -12.42 -7.78
C THR A 32 3.65 -13.72 -8.34
N TYR A 33 4.90 -14.05 -8.01
CA TYR A 33 5.55 -15.31 -8.41
C TYR A 33 4.81 -16.52 -7.83
N ARG A 34 4.49 -16.49 -6.54
CA ARG A 34 3.72 -17.56 -5.86
C ARG A 34 2.29 -17.69 -6.37
N ASN A 35 1.65 -16.59 -6.79
CA ASN A 35 0.30 -16.61 -7.35
C ASN A 35 0.26 -17.07 -8.81
N ARG A 36 1.37 -16.92 -9.56
CA ARG A 36 1.53 -17.44 -10.93
C ARG A 36 1.35 -18.96 -10.99
N THR A 37 1.78 -19.67 -9.95
CA THR A 37 1.66 -21.13 -9.84
C THR A 37 0.20 -21.61 -9.79
N LYS A 38 -0.76 -20.73 -9.43
CA LYS A 38 -2.20 -21.06 -9.37
C LYS A 38 -2.99 -20.74 -10.65
N LYS A 39 -2.33 -20.37 -11.77
CA LYS A 39 -2.95 -20.02 -13.08
C LYS A 39 -4.01 -18.90 -13.06
N ASN A 40 -4.23 -18.21 -11.95
CA ASN A 40 -5.22 -17.14 -11.80
C ASN A 40 -4.63 -15.72 -11.97
N VAL A 41 -3.48 -15.61 -12.62
CA VAL A 41 -2.83 -14.32 -12.87
C VAL A 41 -3.32 -13.77 -14.20
N ASP A 42 -4.29 -12.87 -14.13
CA ASP A 42 -4.65 -12.03 -15.27
C ASP A 42 -3.55 -10.98 -15.48
N LEU A 43 -2.59 -11.34 -16.33
CA LEU A 43 -1.48 -10.46 -16.73
C LEU A 43 -1.98 -9.16 -17.38
N ARG A 44 -3.17 -9.17 -18.01
CA ARG A 44 -3.75 -7.96 -18.61
C ARG A 44 -4.29 -7.03 -17.52
N ALA A 45 -5.01 -7.58 -16.54
CA ALA A 45 -5.46 -6.80 -15.38
C ALA A 45 -4.26 -6.26 -14.58
N ALA A 46 -3.23 -7.07 -14.35
CA ALA A 46 -2.01 -6.64 -13.68
C ALA A 46 -1.27 -5.53 -14.44
N ALA A 47 -1.18 -5.64 -15.78
CA ALA A 47 -0.57 -4.60 -16.62
C ALA A 47 -1.40 -3.30 -16.62
N ALA A 48 -2.73 -3.38 -16.73
CA ALA A 48 -3.61 -2.22 -16.70
C ALA A 48 -3.53 -1.49 -15.34
N VAL A 49 -3.60 -2.23 -14.23
CA VAL A 49 -3.47 -1.69 -12.88
C VAL A 49 -2.06 -1.14 -12.63
N GLY A 50 -1.02 -1.82 -13.12
CA GLY A 50 0.35 -1.34 -13.04
C GLY A 50 0.56 -0.03 -13.81
N LEU A 51 0.12 0.02 -15.07
CA LEU A 51 0.23 1.21 -15.92
C LEU A 51 -0.56 2.40 -15.41
N ALA A 52 -1.72 2.18 -14.77
CA ALA A 52 -2.48 3.25 -14.12
C ALA A 52 -1.89 3.63 -12.74
N GLY A 53 -1.37 2.65 -12.01
CA GLY A 53 -0.84 2.81 -10.66
C GLY A 53 0.49 3.55 -10.62
N ILE A 54 1.41 3.27 -11.54
CA ILE A 54 2.73 3.94 -11.63
C ILE A 54 2.60 5.47 -11.74
N PRO A 55 1.90 6.06 -12.73
CA PRO A 55 1.77 7.50 -12.85
C PRO A 55 1.01 8.09 -11.66
N SER A 56 -0.02 7.40 -11.15
CA SER A 56 -0.77 7.84 -9.97
C SER A 56 0.13 7.92 -8.72
N ALA A 57 1.01 6.95 -8.52
CA ALA A 57 1.95 6.92 -7.40
C ALA A 57 3.01 8.02 -7.52
N ILE A 58 3.54 8.25 -8.73
CA ILE A 58 4.51 9.31 -8.99
C ILE A 58 3.88 10.69 -8.74
N VAL A 59 2.70 10.95 -9.33
CA VAL A 59 1.98 12.22 -9.17
C VAL A 59 1.59 12.45 -7.71
N GLY A 60 1.06 11.43 -7.03
CA GLY A 60 0.71 11.51 -5.61
C GLY A 60 1.92 11.77 -4.71
N GLY A 61 3.05 11.13 -5.00
CA GLY A 61 4.32 11.36 -4.29
C GLY A 61 4.85 12.79 -4.49
N TRP A 62 4.77 13.30 -5.71
CA TRP A 62 5.24 14.65 -6.05
C TRP A 62 4.40 15.75 -5.40
N ILE A 63 3.08 15.58 -5.38
CA ILE A 63 2.15 16.48 -4.66
C ILE A 63 2.42 16.42 -3.15
N SER A 64 2.59 15.21 -2.60
CA SER A 64 2.85 15.01 -1.17
C SER A 64 4.18 15.62 -0.72
N ALA A 65 5.21 15.60 -1.57
CA ALA A 65 6.52 16.20 -1.29
C ALA A 65 6.54 17.74 -1.30
N ARG A 66 5.54 18.38 -1.92
CA ARG A 66 5.40 19.85 -1.94
C ARG A 66 4.51 20.40 -0.82
N MET A 67 3.89 19.53 -0.03
CA MET A 67 3.04 19.92 1.09
C MET A 67 3.84 20.07 2.39
N SER A 68 3.41 20.98 3.26
CA SER A 68 3.96 21.11 4.61
C SER A 68 3.85 19.77 5.38
N ASP A 69 4.87 19.44 6.17
CA ASP A 69 5.00 18.16 6.88
C ASP A 69 3.75 17.78 7.68
N THR A 70 3.09 18.76 8.31
CA THR A 70 1.85 18.56 9.07
C THR A 70 0.72 18.07 8.17
N VAL A 71 0.54 18.67 7.00
CA VAL A 71 -0.54 18.30 6.08
C VAL A 71 -0.26 16.94 5.42
N SER A 72 0.99 16.64 5.07
CA SER A 72 1.38 15.32 4.56
C SER A 72 1.13 14.21 5.60
N ASN A 73 1.44 14.47 6.87
CA ASN A 73 1.18 13.53 7.97
C ASN A 73 -0.32 13.31 8.21
N VAL A 74 -1.14 14.38 8.22
CA VAL A 74 -2.60 14.26 8.39
C VAL A 74 -3.24 13.51 7.24
N LEU A 75 -2.87 13.81 5.98
CA LEU A 75 -3.37 13.05 4.83
C LEU A 75 -2.96 11.59 4.91
N PHE A 76 -1.71 11.29 5.27
CA PHE A 76 -1.25 9.92 5.41
C PHE A 76 -2.01 9.17 6.52
N ALA A 77 -2.23 9.80 7.68
CA ALA A 77 -3.04 9.25 8.75
C ALA A 77 -4.49 8.99 8.31
N SER A 78 -5.10 9.92 7.55
CA SER A 78 -6.44 9.73 6.99
C SER A 78 -6.50 8.55 6.02
N LEU A 79 -5.48 8.39 5.17
CA LEU A 79 -5.37 7.27 4.24
C LEU A 79 -5.27 5.94 5.01
N LEU A 80 -4.44 5.88 6.05
CA LEU A 80 -4.34 4.69 6.90
C LEU A 80 -5.68 4.33 7.56
N LEU A 81 -6.43 5.32 8.04
CA LEU A 81 -7.78 5.11 8.59
C LEU A 81 -8.72 4.50 7.53
N VAL A 82 -8.74 5.06 6.33
CA VAL A 82 -9.57 4.53 5.23
C VAL A 82 -9.17 3.09 4.89
N VAL A 83 -7.88 2.80 4.79
CA VAL A 83 -7.37 1.44 4.51
C VAL A 83 -7.74 0.48 5.64
N ALA A 84 -7.61 0.89 6.89
CA ALA A 84 -7.99 0.07 8.04
C ALA A 84 -9.49 -0.26 8.02
N VAL A 85 -10.35 0.74 7.77
CA VAL A 85 -11.80 0.53 7.65
C VAL A 85 -12.12 -0.39 6.47
N ARG A 86 -11.51 -0.18 5.31
CA ARG A 86 -11.63 -1.06 4.13
C ARG A 86 -11.27 -2.50 4.47
N LEU A 87 -10.13 -2.72 5.13
CA LEU A 87 -9.65 -4.05 5.48
C LEU A 87 -10.60 -4.75 6.46
N VAL A 88 -11.12 -4.03 7.45
CA VAL A 88 -12.14 -4.55 8.40
C VAL A 88 -13.44 -4.92 7.68
N LEU A 89 -13.91 -4.07 6.75
CA LEU A 89 -15.10 -4.37 5.96
C LEU A 89 -14.88 -5.55 5.00
N GLN A 90 -13.67 -5.69 4.45
CA GLN A 90 -13.29 -6.77 3.54
C GLN A 90 -13.17 -8.10 4.28
N ILE A 91 -12.52 -8.12 5.45
CA ILE A 91 -12.53 -9.28 6.35
C ILE A 91 -13.96 -9.69 6.67
N ARG A 92 -14.84 -8.75 7.01
CA ARG A 92 -16.26 -9.06 7.27
C ARG A 92 -17.02 -9.54 6.03
N SER A 93 -16.53 -9.24 4.83
CA SER A 93 -17.14 -9.69 3.57
C SER A 93 -16.66 -11.10 3.20
N ASP A 94 -15.38 -11.40 3.41
CA ASP A 94 -14.80 -12.74 3.23
C ASP A 94 -15.34 -13.74 4.27
N ASP A 95 -15.57 -13.28 5.51
CA ASP A 95 -16.19 -14.06 6.59
C ASP A 95 -17.66 -14.40 6.29
N LYS A 96 -18.38 -13.53 5.57
CA LYS A 96 -19.73 -13.80 5.07
C LYS A 96 -19.77 -14.71 3.84
N ALA A 97 -18.66 -14.85 3.11
CA ALA A 97 -18.58 -15.66 1.89
C ALA A 97 -18.20 -17.14 2.15
N GLY A 98 -17.94 -17.53 3.40
CA GLY A 98 -17.72 -18.94 3.78
C GLY A 98 -16.45 -19.56 3.18
N VAL A 99 -15.40 -18.77 2.92
CA VAL A 99 -14.15 -19.24 2.29
C VAL A 99 -13.06 -19.57 3.33
N VAL A 100 -13.39 -19.57 4.62
CA VAL A 100 -12.48 -20.02 5.69
C VAL A 100 -12.84 -21.46 6.08
N HIS A 101 -12.40 -22.41 5.27
CA HIS A 101 -12.09 -23.78 5.68
C HIS A 101 -10.91 -24.30 4.85
#